data_AF-B5CU77-F1
#
_entry.id   AF-B5CU77-F1
#
_cell.length_a   1.000
_cell.length_b   1.000
_cell.length_c   1.000
_cell.angle_alpha   90.00
_cell.angle_beta   90.00
_cell.angle_gamma   90.00
#
_symmetry.space_group_name_H-M   'P 1'
#
loop_
_entity.id
_entity.type
_entity.pdbx_description
1 polymer ?
#
loop_
_entity_poly.entity_id
_entity_poly.type
_entity_poly.pdbx_seq_one_letter_code
_entity_poly.pdbx_strand_id
1 'polypeptide(L)'
;MLVIKRKNRKMAELILELDDQRNNGLSRYAMREAAGNRKVCTEEVGTSADLVVSEKEGLFLKFDQKVKEQKLYLDYQLTRDDYARLMGVDRSRFASILKLSTSGGNLSVYLNDLRLEYSVGLFRNHPDWPISKVAAESALPSLSTFYRLFKDKYGISPNSFRKTLV
;
A
#
# COMPACT_ATOMS: atom_id res chain seq x y z
N MET A 1 -21.20 16.20 20.03
CA MET A 1 -21.16 15.53 18.71
C MET A 1 -20.49 16.33 17.58
N LEU A 2 -20.52 17.68 17.58
CA LEU A 2 -19.94 18.51 16.49
C LEU A 2 -18.42 18.37 16.32
N VAL A 3 -17.66 18.22 17.41
CA VAL A 3 -16.20 18.11 17.38
C VAL A 3 -15.72 16.85 16.66
N ILE A 4 -16.37 15.70 16.91
CA ILE A 4 -16.06 14.42 16.26
C ILE A 4 -16.35 14.51 14.76
N LYS A 5 -17.50 15.09 14.36
CA LYS A 5 -17.83 15.29 12.94
C LYS A 5 -16.80 16.18 12.24
N ARG A 6 -16.39 17.28 12.87
CA ARG A 6 -15.36 18.20 12.33
C ARG A 6 -14.01 17.52 12.19
N LYS A 7 -13.60 16.73 13.19
CA LYS A 7 -12.36 15.94 13.13
C LYS A 7 -12.43 14.88 12.03
N ASN A 8 -13.54 14.15 11.92
CA ASN A 8 -13.72 13.13 10.90
C ASN A 8 -13.67 13.70 9.49
N ARG A 9 -14.25 14.90 9.27
CA ARG A 9 -14.16 15.59 7.99
C ARG A 9 -12.72 15.90 7.59
N LYS A 10 -11.93 16.47 8.51
CA LYS A 10 -10.50 16.75 8.27
C LYS A 10 -9.70 15.49 7.97
N MET A 11 -9.96 14.39 8.69
CA MET A 11 -9.28 13.12 8.43
C MET A 11 -9.64 12.57 7.05
N ALA A 12 -10.91 12.66 6.65
CA ALA A 12 -11.33 12.26 5.31
C ALA A 12 -10.68 13.11 4.22
N GLU A 13 -10.65 14.43 4.38
CA GLU A 13 -9.95 15.36 3.47
C GLU A 13 -8.47 14.93 3.29
N LEU A 14 -7.77 14.62 4.39
CA LEU A 14 -6.38 14.16 4.33
C LEU A 14 -6.22 12.81 3.62
N ILE A 15 -7.13 11.86 3.85
CA ILE A 15 -7.11 10.55 3.19
C ILE A 15 -7.25 10.72 1.66
N LEU A 16 -8.15 11.60 1.22
CA LEU A 16 -8.37 11.86 -0.19
C LEU A 16 -7.17 12.55 -0.84
N GLU A 17 -6.60 13.54 -0.17
CA GLU A 17 -5.39 14.22 -0.63
C GLU A 17 -4.23 13.23 -0.82
N LEU A 18 -4.03 12.31 0.14
CA LEU A 18 -2.99 11.28 0.04
C LEU A 18 -3.25 10.31 -1.13
N ASP A 19 -4.50 9.94 -1.39
CA ASP A 19 -4.84 9.07 -2.52
C ASP A 19 -4.65 9.77 -3.87
N ASP A 20 -5.04 11.04 -3.98
CA ASP A 20 -4.87 11.84 -5.20
C ASP A 20 -3.38 12.06 -5.52
N GLN A 21 -2.54 12.36 -4.50
CA GLN A 21 -1.09 12.46 -4.66
C GLN A 21 -0.47 11.15 -5.19
N ARG A 22 -0.95 10.01 -4.69
CA ARG A 22 -0.49 8.68 -5.11
C ARG A 22 -0.90 8.36 -6.54
N ASN A 23 -2.16 8.59 -6.89
CA ASN A 23 -2.69 8.37 -8.24
C ASN A 23 -1.97 9.25 -9.27
N ASN A 24 -1.67 10.50 -8.92
CA ASN A 24 -0.86 11.40 -9.76
C ASN A 24 0.59 10.92 -9.87
N GLY A 25 1.17 10.37 -8.81
CA GLY A 25 2.49 9.73 -8.83
C GLY A 25 2.55 8.55 -9.82
N LEU A 26 1.59 7.63 -9.73
CA LEU A 26 1.47 6.47 -10.63
C LEU A 26 1.35 6.90 -12.10
N SER A 27 0.56 7.94 -12.39
CA SER A 27 0.40 8.50 -13.76
C SER A 27 1.72 9.05 -14.33
N ARG A 28 2.51 9.78 -13.52
CA ARG A 28 3.83 10.28 -13.93
C ARG A 28 4.87 9.18 -14.14
N TYR A 29 4.79 8.10 -13.37
CA TYR A 29 5.66 6.93 -13.54
C TYR A 29 5.32 6.12 -14.79
N ALA A 30 4.02 5.89 -15.07
CA ALA A 30 3.56 5.21 -16.29
C ALA A 30 4.06 5.92 -17.57
N MET A 31 4.14 7.26 -17.56
CA MET A 31 4.70 8.05 -18.66
C MET A 31 6.23 7.95 -18.78
N ARG A 32 6.96 7.71 -17.67
CA ARG A 32 8.44 7.62 -17.67
C ARG A 32 8.94 6.26 -18.14
N GLU A 33 8.21 5.19 -17.89
CA GLU A 33 8.49 3.83 -18.41
C GLU A 33 8.39 3.75 -19.94
N ALA A 34 7.48 4.52 -20.56
CA ALA A 34 7.41 4.65 -22.02
C ALA A 34 8.64 5.36 -22.62
N ALA A 35 9.38 6.11 -21.80
CA ALA A 35 10.52 6.94 -22.19
C ALA A 35 11.84 6.41 -21.61
N GLY A 36 12.21 5.17 -21.97
CA GLY A 36 13.62 4.78 -22.04
C GLY A 36 14.33 4.53 -20.72
N ASN A 37 14.56 3.24 -20.46
CA ASN A 37 15.58 2.72 -19.57
C ASN A 37 16.95 3.38 -19.84
N ARG A 38 17.36 4.34 -19.02
CA ARG A 38 18.73 4.88 -19.02
C ARG A 38 19.31 4.72 -17.61
N LYS A 39 20.14 3.67 -17.46
CA LYS A 39 21.01 3.44 -16.30
C LYS A 39 21.74 4.74 -15.95
N VAL A 40 21.67 5.14 -14.70
CA VAL A 40 22.67 6.04 -14.10
C VAL A 40 23.53 5.17 -13.19
N CYS A 41 24.80 5.03 -13.58
CA CYS A 41 25.86 4.61 -12.68
C CYS A 41 26.30 5.83 -11.89
N THR A 42 26.38 5.71 -10.57
CA THR A 42 27.30 6.55 -9.81
C THR A 42 27.88 5.73 -8.68
N GLU A 43 29.20 5.66 -8.69
CA GLU A 43 30.05 5.09 -7.65
C GLU A 43 30.02 6.00 -6.44
N GLU A 44 29.74 5.46 -5.26
CA GLU A 44 30.01 6.11 -3.98
C GLU A 44 30.47 5.03 -3.01
N VAL A 45 31.70 5.17 -2.50
CA VAL A 45 32.37 4.23 -1.60
C VAL A 45 31.68 4.25 -0.24
N GLY A 46 30.91 3.20 0.07
CA GLY A 46 30.23 3.01 1.36
C GLY A 46 30.77 1.80 2.12
N THR A 47 30.79 1.88 3.45
CA THR A 47 31.11 0.76 4.36
C THR A 47 30.22 -0.46 4.05
N SER A 48 30.71 -1.69 4.27
CA SER A 48 30.01 -2.93 3.93
C SER A 48 28.58 -3.04 4.49
N ALA A 49 28.26 -2.35 5.60
CA ALA A 49 26.91 -2.29 6.14
C ALA A 49 25.98 -1.35 5.35
N ASP A 50 26.47 -0.19 4.90
CA ASP A 50 25.67 0.81 4.15
C ASP A 50 25.32 0.32 2.74
N LEU A 51 26.27 -0.36 2.08
CA LEU A 51 26.03 -0.99 0.78
C LEU A 51 24.93 -2.07 0.86
N VAL A 52 24.94 -2.88 1.93
CA VAL A 52 23.96 -3.96 2.12
C VAL A 52 22.58 -3.42 2.49
N VAL A 53 22.48 -2.27 3.17
CA VAL A 53 21.19 -1.60 3.41
C VAL A 53 20.62 -1.06 2.09
N SER A 54 21.45 -0.37 1.31
CA SER A 54 21.08 0.17 -0.01
C SER A 54 20.58 -0.92 -0.98
N GLU A 55 21.21 -2.10 -0.99
CA GLU A 55 20.75 -3.23 -1.80
C GLU A 55 19.37 -3.75 -1.39
N LYS A 56 19.13 -3.89 -0.08
CA LYS A 56 17.85 -4.39 0.45
C LYS A 56 16.71 -3.42 0.15
N GLU A 57 16.97 -2.13 0.28
CA GLU A 57 16.04 -1.06 -0.08
C GLU A 57 15.72 -1.08 -1.58
N GLY A 58 16.73 -1.23 -2.43
CA GLY A 58 16.55 -1.35 -3.89
C GLY A 58 15.74 -2.58 -4.30
N LEU A 59 15.93 -3.72 -3.62
CA LEU A 59 15.12 -4.93 -3.83
C LEU A 59 13.66 -4.72 -3.42
N PHE A 60 13.43 -4.12 -2.25
CA PHE A 60 12.09 -3.84 -1.77
C PHE A 60 11.35 -2.86 -2.69
N LEU A 61 12.03 -1.81 -3.17
CA LEU A 61 11.41 -0.81 -4.04
C LEU A 61 10.89 -1.44 -5.35
N LYS A 62 11.71 -2.28 -6.00
CA LYS A 62 11.30 -3.01 -7.22
C LYS A 62 10.16 -3.99 -6.95
N PHE A 63 10.23 -4.70 -5.82
CA PHE A 63 9.17 -5.60 -5.38
C PHE A 63 7.86 -4.85 -5.14
N ASP A 64 7.90 -3.75 -4.39
CA ASP A 64 6.74 -2.94 -4.03
C ASP A 64 6.07 -2.35 -5.27
N GLN A 65 6.88 -1.84 -6.21
CA GLN A 65 6.39 -1.37 -7.50
C GLN A 65 5.62 -2.48 -8.24
N LYS A 66 6.22 -3.66 -8.39
CA LYS A 66 5.59 -4.78 -9.11
C LYS A 66 4.30 -5.25 -8.44
N VAL A 67 4.27 -5.33 -7.11
CA VAL A 67 3.07 -5.69 -6.34
C VAL A 67 1.95 -4.68 -6.55
N LYS A 68 2.27 -3.38 -6.58
CA LYS A 68 1.30 -2.30 -6.77
C LYS A 68 0.74 -2.26 -8.19
N GLU A 69 1.60 -2.29 -9.20
CA GLU A 69 1.21 -2.20 -10.61
C GLU A 69 0.29 -3.34 -11.04
N GLN A 70 0.66 -4.56 -10.68
CA GLN A 70 -0.11 -5.76 -11.01
C GLN A 70 -1.23 -6.04 -10.00
N LYS A 71 -1.41 -5.16 -9.01
CA LYS A 71 -2.37 -5.29 -7.90
C LYS A 71 -2.32 -6.68 -7.24
N LEU A 72 -1.13 -7.25 -7.09
CA LEU A 72 -0.93 -8.60 -6.53
C LEU A 72 -1.38 -8.71 -5.08
N TYR A 73 -1.58 -7.59 -4.38
CA TYR A 73 -2.18 -7.56 -3.06
C TYR A 73 -3.67 -7.95 -3.06
N LEU A 74 -4.35 -7.96 -4.20
CA LEU A 74 -5.74 -8.42 -4.32
C LEU A 74 -5.86 -9.94 -4.55
N ASP A 75 -4.76 -10.61 -4.89
CA ASP A 75 -4.76 -12.05 -5.14
C ASP A 75 -4.52 -12.85 -3.86
N TYR A 76 -5.48 -13.69 -3.48
CA TYR A 76 -5.39 -14.56 -2.30
C TYR A 76 -4.68 -15.89 -2.57
N GLN A 77 -4.45 -16.25 -3.82
CA GLN A 77 -3.74 -17.48 -4.18
C GLN A 77 -2.22 -17.34 -3.99
N LEU A 78 -1.72 -16.10 -3.96
CA LEU A 78 -0.30 -15.84 -3.74
C LEU A 78 0.10 -16.13 -2.30
N THR A 79 1.04 -17.05 -2.17
CA THR A 79 1.64 -17.41 -0.89
C THR A 79 2.84 -16.53 -0.57
N ARG A 80 3.29 -16.59 0.69
CA ARG A 80 4.54 -15.93 1.10
C ARG A 80 5.73 -16.30 0.21
N ASP A 81 5.77 -17.54 -0.28
CA ASP A 81 6.83 -18.01 -1.14
C ASP A 81 6.76 -17.43 -2.54
N ASP A 82 5.55 -17.21 -3.05
CA ASP A 82 5.36 -16.53 -4.33
C ASP A 82 5.90 -15.10 -4.27
N TYR A 83 5.65 -14.38 -3.18
CA TYR A 83 6.22 -13.05 -2.99
C TYR A 83 7.74 -13.06 -2.77
N ALA A 84 8.28 -14.07 -2.08
CA ALA A 84 9.73 -14.22 -1.94
C ALA A 84 10.40 -14.47 -3.31
N ARG A 85 9.82 -15.38 -4.12
CA ARG A 85 10.24 -15.62 -5.51
C ARG A 85 10.08 -14.37 -6.38
N LEU A 86 9.00 -13.62 -6.19
CA LEU A 86 8.74 -12.36 -6.90
C LEU A 86 9.84 -11.32 -6.64
N MET A 87 10.33 -11.25 -5.39
CA MET A 87 11.44 -10.39 -4.99
C MET A 87 12.81 -10.96 -5.41
N GLY A 88 12.88 -12.24 -5.81
CA GLY A 88 14.11 -12.92 -6.20
C GLY A 88 15.01 -13.31 -5.02
N VAL A 89 14.43 -13.57 -3.84
CA VAL A 89 15.17 -13.92 -2.62
C VAL A 89 14.57 -15.14 -1.92
N ASP A 90 15.34 -15.76 -1.02
CA ASP A 90 14.83 -16.82 -0.16
C ASP A 90 13.88 -16.30 0.94
N ARG A 91 13.18 -17.21 1.61
CA ARG A 91 12.18 -16.90 2.65
C ARG A 91 12.74 -16.07 3.82
N SER A 92 13.98 -16.34 4.24
CA SER A 92 14.62 -15.69 5.38
C SER A 92 15.02 -14.26 5.03
N ARG A 93 15.66 -14.10 3.85
CA ARG A 93 16.02 -12.79 3.32
C ARG A 93 14.78 -11.94 3.03
N PHE A 94 13.72 -12.54 2.48
CA PHE A 94 12.43 -11.88 2.27
C PHE A 94 11.84 -11.33 3.57
N ALA A 95 11.80 -12.15 4.62
CA ALA A 95 11.31 -11.74 5.93
C ALA A 95 12.09 -10.54 6.49
N SER A 96 13.41 -10.59 6.34
CA SER A 96 14.33 -9.58 6.84
C SER A 96 14.19 -8.25 6.10
N ILE A 97 14.07 -8.30 4.77
CA ILE A 97 13.84 -7.12 3.93
C ILE A 97 12.49 -6.49 4.27
N LEU A 98 11.40 -7.27 4.29
CA LEU A 98 10.08 -6.74 4.64
C LEU A 98 10.06 -6.07 6.01
N LYS A 99 10.67 -6.70 7.02
CA LYS A 99 10.70 -6.15 8.37
C LYS A 99 11.45 -4.82 8.42
N LEU A 100 12.55 -4.71 7.69
CA LEU A 100 13.33 -3.46 7.58
C LEU A 100 12.52 -2.37 6.86
N SER A 101 11.86 -2.72 5.75
CA SER A 101 11.18 -1.76 4.88
C SER A 101 9.76 -1.37 5.33
N THR A 102 9.07 -2.20 6.14
CA THR A 102 7.68 -1.96 6.60
C THR A 102 7.62 -1.59 8.09
N SER A 103 8.58 -0.80 8.59
CA SER A 103 8.63 -0.36 10.00
C SER A 103 8.43 -1.50 11.02
N GLY A 104 9.02 -2.68 10.76
CA GLY A 104 8.89 -3.86 11.61
C GLY A 104 7.72 -4.80 11.28
N GLY A 105 6.92 -4.47 10.25
CA GLY A 105 5.78 -5.26 9.79
C GLY A 105 6.16 -6.57 9.08
N ASN A 106 5.14 -7.39 8.82
CA ASN A 106 5.23 -8.61 8.03
C ASN A 106 4.44 -8.47 6.71
N LEU A 107 4.51 -9.49 5.85
CA LEU A 107 3.81 -9.49 4.56
C LEU A 107 2.31 -9.18 4.69
N SER A 108 1.62 -9.74 5.68
CA SER A 108 0.19 -9.50 5.87
C SER A 108 -0.10 -8.04 6.24
N VAL A 109 0.76 -7.40 7.03
CA VAL A 109 0.64 -5.96 7.35
C VAL A 109 0.80 -5.14 6.07
N TYR A 110 1.89 -5.38 5.33
CA TYR A 110 2.17 -4.72 4.06
C TYR A 110 1.02 -4.85 3.04
N LEU A 111 0.52 -6.07 2.81
CA LEU A 111 -0.59 -6.28 1.87
C LEU A 111 -1.87 -5.61 2.34
N ASN A 112 -2.19 -5.70 3.64
CA ASN A 112 -3.39 -5.06 4.17
C ASN A 112 -3.31 -3.53 4.09
N ASP A 113 -2.14 -2.93 4.21
CA ASP A 113 -1.96 -1.49 4.01
C ASP A 113 -2.31 -1.06 2.58
N LEU A 114 -1.85 -1.81 1.58
CA LEU A 114 -2.21 -1.58 0.17
C LEU A 114 -3.70 -1.81 -0.10
N ARG A 115 -4.28 -2.85 0.50
CA ARG A 115 -5.71 -3.17 0.40
C ARG A 115 -6.58 -2.06 0.99
N LEU A 116 -6.19 -1.50 2.14
CA LEU A 116 -6.87 -0.35 2.74
C LEU A 116 -6.82 0.87 1.82
N GLU A 117 -5.66 1.17 1.24
CA GLU A 117 -5.51 2.27 0.28
C GLU A 117 -6.39 2.05 -0.96
N TYR A 118 -6.43 0.83 -1.48
CA TYR A 118 -7.32 0.50 -2.59
C TYR A 118 -8.80 0.71 -2.24
N SER A 119 -9.21 0.38 -1.01
CA SER A 119 -10.58 0.59 -0.54
C SER A 119 -11.02 2.06 -0.55
N VAL A 120 -10.10 2.99 -0.34
CA VAL A 120 -10.35 4.44 -0.42
C VAL A 120 -10.75 4.83 -1.84
N GLY A 121 -10.04 4.33 -2.84
CA GLY A 121 -10.38 4.53 -4.25
C GLY A 121 -11.75 3.95 -4.60
N LEU A 122 -12.09 2.76 -4.08
CA LEU A 122 -13.42 2.17 -4.30
C LEU A 122 -14.55 3.02 -3.70
N PHE A 123 -14.35 3.64 -2.52
CA PHE A 123 -15.35 4.55 -1.95
C PHE A 123 -15.63 5.77 -2.83
N ARG A 124 -14.63 6.27 -3.58
CA ARG A 124 -14.79 7.38 -4.53
C ARG A 124 -15.48 6.92 -5.82
N ASN A 125 -15.04 5.79 -6.37
CA ASN A 125 -15.49 5.31 -7.67
C ASN A 125 -16.87 4.63 -7.62
N HIS A 126 -17.25 4.12 -6.45
CA HIS A 126 -18.50 3.38 -6.23
C HIS A 126 -19.19 3.85 -4.93
N PRO A 127 -19.71 5.10 -4.89
CA PRO A 127 -20.31 5.67 -3.68
C PRO A 127 -21.57 4.92 -3.19
N ASP A 128 -22.22 4.19 -4.09
CA ASP A 128 -23.42 3.38 -3.87
C ASP A 128 -23.10 2.00 -3.28
N TRP A 129 -21.85 1.53 -3.34
CA TRP A 129 -21.52 0.19 -2.87
C TRP A 129 -21.65 0.04 -1.34
N PRO A 130 -22.18 -1.10 -0.87
CA PRO A 130 -22.17 -1.40 0.55
C PRO A 130 -20.73 -1.64 1.02
N ILE A 131 -20.46 -1.29 2.28
CA ILE A 131 -19.12 -1.41 2.88
C ILE A 131 -18.59 -2.86 2.82
N SER A 132 -19.48 -3.85 2.92
CA SER A 132 -19.13 -5.27 2.76
C SER A 132 -18.57 -5.58 1.38
N LYS A 133 -19.14 -4.99 0.31
CA LYS A 133 -18.64 -5.15 -1.06
C LYS A 133 -17.28 -4.47 -1.23
N VAL A 134 -17.13 -3.24 -0.74
CA VAL A 134 -15.83 -2.54 -0.75
C VAL A 134 -14.75 -3.36 -0.05
N ALA A 135 -15.05 -3.96 1.11
CA ALA A 135 -14.11 -4.81 1.84
C ALA A 135 -13.73 -6.08 1.06
N ALA A 136 -14.71 -6.73 0.43
CA ALA A 136 -14.48 -7.93 -0.37
C ALA A 136 -13.61 -7.65 -1.61
N GLU A 137 -13.96 -6.61 -2.38
CA GLU A 137 -13.23 -6.18 -3.57
C GLU A 137 -11.82 -5.67 -3.26
N SER A 138 -11.60 -5.20 -2.02
CA SER A 138 -10.28 -4.81 -1.52
C SER A 138 -9.47 -5.97 -0.98
N ALA A 139 -9.95 -7.21 -1.11
CA ALA A 139 -9.29 -8.41 -0.59
C ALA A 139 -9.00 -8.37 0.93
N LEU A 140 -9.91 -7.80 1.74
CA LEU A 140 -9.78 -7.90 3.20
C LEU A 140 -10.35 -9.23 3.73
N PRO A 141 -9.69 -9.87 4.71
CA PRO A 141 -10.05 -11.20 5.20
C PRO A 141 -11.47 -11.31 5.78
N SER A 142 -11.97 -10.22 6.38
CA SER A 142 -13.32 -10.14 6.91
C SER A 142 -13.75 -8.69 7.07
N LEU A 143 -15.06 -8.47 7.19
CA LEU A 143 -15.61 -7.14 7.46
C LEU A 143 -15.12 -6.59 8.81
N SER A 144 -15.07 -7.42 9.85
CA SER A 144 -14.56 -7.03 11.18
C SER A 144 -13.09 -6.60 11.10
N THR A 145 -12.27 -7.35 10.37
CA THR A 145 -10.87 -7.01 10.12
C THR A 145 -10.75 -5.68 9.37
N PHE A 146 -11.57 -5.46 8.34
CA PHE A 146 -11.58 -4.20 7.60
C PHE A 146 -11.91 -3.00 8.49
N TYR A 147 -12.98 -3.06 9.28
CA TYR A 147 -13.35 -1.97 10.19
C TYR A 147 -12.25 -1.63 11.19
N ARG A 148 -11.63 -2.66 11.78
CA ARG A 148 -10.53 -2.47 12.73
C ARG A 148 -9.32 -1.82 12.05
N LEU A 149 -8.81 -2.44 10.98
CA LEU A 149 -7.60 -1.95 10.30
C LEU A 149 -7.80 -0.56 9.69
N PHE A 150 -8.95 -0.28 9.09
CA PHE A 150 -9.26 1.04 8.53
C PHE A 150 -9.29 2.10 9.63
N LYS A 151 -9.91 1.81 10.77
CA LYS A 151 -9.94 2.75 11.91
C LYS A 151 -8.56 2.93 12.54
N ASP A 152 -7.77 1.86 12.64
CA ASP A 152 -6.40 1.91 13.18
C ASP A 152 -5.51 2.79 12.29
N LYS A 153 -5.59 2.63 10.95
CA LYS A 153 -4.79 3.41 9.98
C LYS A 153 -5.24 4.86 9.85
N TYR A 154 -6.55 5.10 9.74
CA TYR A 154 -7.11 6.39 9.35
C TYR A 154 -7.77 7.17 10.50
N GLY A 155 -7.89 6.58 11.68
CA GLY A 155 -8.50 7.21 12.86
C GLY A 155 -10.02 7.35 12.82
N ILE A 156 -10.68 6.94 11.72
CA ILE A 156 -12.14 7.01 11.52
C ILE A 156 -12.68 5.69 10.97
N SER A 157 -13.96 5.38 11.21
CA SER A 157 -14.56 4.16 10.66
C SER A 157 -14.89 4.30 9.17
N PRO A 158 -14.88 3.20 8.39
CA PRO A 158 -15.31 3.22 6.97
C PRO A 158 -16.67 3.88 6.76
N ASN A 159 -17.63 3.62 7.66
CA ASN A 159 -18.95 4.26 7.65
C ASN A 159 -18.89 5.78 7.80
N SER A 160 -18.01 6.28 8.67
CA SER A 160 -17.84 7.72 8.88
C SER A 160 -17.18 8.36 7.67
N PHE A 161 -16.18 7.68 7.08
CA PHE A 161 -15.52 8.12 5.87
C PHE A 161 -16.47 8.16 4.66
N ARG A 162 -17.29 7.13 4.45
CA ARG A 162 -18.30 7.16 3.38
C ARG A 162 -19.27 8.34 3.52
N LYS A 163 -19.71 8.65 4.75
CA LYS A 163 -20.60 9.79 5.03
C LYS A 163 -19.96 11.16 4.80
N THR A 164 -18.65 11.25 4.64
CA THR A 164 -17.98 12.51 4.28
C THR A 164 -17.84 12.70 2.78
N LEU A 165 -18.12 11.67 1.97
CA LEU A 165 -18.06 11.71 0.51
C LEU A 165 -19.43 12.01 -0.13
N VAL A 166 -20.51 11.87 0.65
CA VAL A 166 -21.90 12.16 0.28
C VAL A 166 -22.30 13.49 0.91
#